data_AF-A0A151FCW9-F1
#
_entry.id   AF-A0A151FCW9-F1
#
_cell.length_a   1.000
_cell.length_b   1.000
_cell.length_c   1.000
_cell.angle_alpha   90.00
_cell.angle_beta   90.00
_cell.angle_gamma   90.00
#
_symmetry.space_group_name_H-M   'P 1'
#
loop_
_entity.id
_entity.type
_entity.pdbx_description
1 polymer ?
#
loop_
_entity_poly.entity_id
_entity_poly.type
_entity_poly.pdbx_seq_one_letter_code
_entity_poly.pdbx_strand_id
1 'polypeptide(L)'
;MSLTQDAISIIMKKNFWEPYIEIEEQNILFAINRIQKPKINPIAEKRVEDIWAQKVNESKERGRTLTSDPLFGVLSVEQEGNKCILNVYESEYKYVVASRNFQIPGYCEYFLGVRGICFFESNEVKYIILGERKKEITYMGGDIEPIPAGLIEPEDLKDDPVRTALMRELREEIPPTDEDDVVRITPITLKRNRQYVSFDIRCLVELNSRWLRKYKICQKTDCIEIQSAKNDFPEHERIIGVSTTHLSTFILANGGRLTHSKDAFLDIQQVVNLS
;
A
#
# COMPACT_ATOMS: atom_id res chain seq x y z
N MET A 1 -14.11 25.09 8.94
CA MET A 1 -13.44 23.82 9.31
C MET A 1 -14.18 23.21 10.51
N SER A 2 -15.41 22.70 10.31
CA SER A 2 -16.36 22.67 11.44
C SER A 2 -17.55 21.72 11.28
N LEU A 3 -17.36 20.49 10.77
CA LEU A 3 -18.34 19.36 10.81
C LEU A 3 -17.79 18.17 10.01
N THR A 4 -17.09 18.45 8.91
CA THR A 4 -16.48 17.45 8.02
C THR A 4 -15.29 16.74 8.68
N GLN A 5 -14.45 17.47 9.41
CA GLN A 5 -13.34 16.90 10.18
C GLN A 5 -13.84 15.98 11.31
N ASP A 6 -14.90 16.39 12.04
CA ASP A 6 -15.49 15.56 13.09
C ASP A 6 -16.14 14.29 12.54
N ALA A 7 -16.84 14.38 11.40
CA ALA A 7 -17.42 13.21 10.73
C ALA A 7 -16.33 12.24 10.24
N ILE A 8 -15.22 12.75 9.69
CA ILE A 8 -14.05 11.96 9.33
C ILE A 8 -13.47 11.29 10.58
N SER A 9 -13.17 12.05 11.63
CA SER A 9 -12.63 11.50 12.89
C SER A 9 -13.54 10.44 13.52
N ILE A 10 -14.87 10.56 13.43
CA ILE A 10 -15.82 9.57 13.92
C ILE A 10 -15.83 8.30 13.06
N ILE A 11 -15.78 8.43 11.73
CA ILE A 11 -15.64 7.27 10.82
C ILE A 11 -14.30 6.56 11.06
N MET A 12 -13.23 7.31 11.35
CA MET A 12 -11.90 6.76 11.59
C MET A 12 -11.77 6.09 12.96
N LYS A 13 -12.35 6.66 14.03
CA LYS A 13 -12.31 6.10 15.40
C LYS A 13 -13.05 4.79 15.57
N LYS A 14 -13.93 4.40 14.65
CA LYS A 14 -14.70 3.15 14.72
C LYS A 14 -13.91 1.90 14.31
N ASN A 15 -12.69 2.05 13.79
CA ASN A 15 -11.83 0.92 13.43
C ASN A 15 -10.82 0.62 14.56
N PHE A 16 -11.08 -0.46 15.29
CA PHE A 16 -10.16 -1.00 16.29
C PHE A 16 -8.95 -1.66 15.61
N TRP A 17 -7.84 -0.93 15.48
CA TRP A 17 -6.53 -1.52 15.19
C TRP A 17 -5.68 -1.50 16.46
N GLU A 18 -5.11 -2.67 16.79
CA GLU A 18 -4.17 -2.88 17.90
C GLU A 18 -2.95 -1.93 17.83
N PRO A 19 -2.23 -1.71 18.94
CA PRO A 19 -1.31 -0.58 19.10
C PRO A 19 -0.28 -0.54 17.97
N TYR A 20 -0.37 0.54 17.21
CA TYR A 20 0.50 0.92 16.12
C TYR A 20 1.85 1.39 16.67
N ILE A 21 2.92 1.23 15.89
CA ILE A 21 4.13 2.06 16.05
C ILE A 21 4.05 3.12 14.97
N GLU A 22 3.39 4.22 15.29
CA GLU A 22 3.33 5.39 14.43
C GLU A 22 4.58 6.19 14.72
N ILE A 23 5.62 5.91 13.93
CA ILE A 23 6.78 6.78 13.88
C ILE A 23 6.38 7.89 12.92
N GLU A 24 5.84 8.99 13.44
CA GLU A 24 5.49 10.21 12.71
C GLU A 24 6.68 11.18 12.78
N GLU A 25 7.65 11.02 11.89
CA GLU A 25 8.79 11.95 11.82
C GLU A 25 9.18 12.22 10.36
N GLN A 26 9.44 13.50 10.05
CA GLN A 26 10.19 13.83 8.85
C GLN A 26 11.61 13.28 9.02
N ASN A 27 12.09 12.50 8.05
CA ASN A 27 13.44 11.91 8.00
C ASN A 27 13.67 10.61 8.79
N ILE A 28 12.65 9.73 8.86
CA ILE A 28 12.85 8.36 9.36
C ILE A 28 13.67 7.57 8.33
N LEU A 29 14.75 6.95 8.81
CA LEU A 29 15.56 6.04 8.02
C LEU A 29 15.12 4.60 8.29
N PHE A 30 14.69 3.90 7.25
CA PHE A 30 14.40 2.47 7.32
C PHE A 30 15.64 1.67 6.97
N ALA A 31 16.06 0.78 7.87
CA ALA A 31 17.08 -0.23 7.57
C ALA A 31 16.45 -1.61 7.61
N ILE A 32 16.70 -2.39 6.58
CA ILE A 32 16.25 -3.78 6.51
C ILE A 32 17.42 -4.66 6.89
N ASN A 33 17.30 -5.37 8.01
CA ASN A 33 18.28 -6.33 8.47
C ASN A 33 17.79 -7.75 8.18
N ARG A 34 18.55 -8.50 7.39
CA ARG A 34 18.21 -9.90 7.10
C ARG A 34 18.63 -10.77 8.28
N ILE A 35 17.69 -11.58 8.75
CA ILE A 35 17.89 -12.53 9.84
C ILE A 35 17.47 -13.93 9.40
N GLN A 36 17.82 -14.93 10.22
CA GLN A 36 17.41 -16.30 9.97
C GLN A 36 15.90 -16.46 10.19
N LYS A 37 15.22 -17.13 9.25
CA LYS A 37 13.80 -17.49 9.40
C LYS A 37 13.59 -18.30 10.69
N PRO A 38 12.63 -17.90 11.56
CA PRO A 38 12.28 -18.67 12.74
C PRO A 38 11.81 -20.08 12.36
N LYS A 39 12.10 -21.07 13.22
CA LYS A 39 11.57 -22.42 13.02
C LYS A 39 10.06 -22.40 13.20
N ILE A 40 9.34 -22.85 12.17
CA ILE A 40 7.90 -23.01 12.22
C ILE A 40 7.55 -24.34 12.88
N ASN A 41 6.46 -24.36 13.65
CA ASN A 41 5.91 -25.58 14.21
C ASN A 41 5.49 -26.54 13.06
N PRO A 42 5.92 -27.81 13.04
CA PRO A 42 5.58 -28.75 11.97
C PRO A 42 4.07 -28.92 11.71
N ILE A 43 3.23 -28.76 12.74
CA ILE A 43 1.77 -28.82 12.62
C ILE A 43 1.25 -27.59 11.87
N ALA A 44 1.79 -26.41 12.18
CA ALA A 44 1.45 -25.17 11.47
C ALA A 44 1.92 -25.24 10.01
N GLU A 45 3.15 -25.73 9.80
CA GLU A 45 3.72 -25.91 8.45
C GLU A 45 2.82 -26.80 7.58
N LYS A 46 2.41 -27.97 8.11
CA LYS A 46 1.48 -28.85 7.40
C LYS A 46 0.18 -28.15 7.04
N ARG A 47 -0.34 -27.31 7.95
CA ARG A 47 -1.60 -26.59 7.71
C ARG A 47 -1.45 -25.49 6.65
N VAL A 48 -0.30 -24.82 6.58
CA VAL A 48 0.02 -23.89 5.49
C VAL A 48 -0.03 -24.62 4.15
N GLU A 49 0.61 -25.78 4.05
CA GLU A 49 0.62 -26.58 2.82
C GLU A 49 -0.78 -27.04 2.41
N ASP A 50 -1.61 -27.48 3.37
CA ASP A 50 -3.00 -27.86 3.10
C ASP A 50 -3.82 -26.69 2.53
N ILE A 51 -3.71 -25.49 3.14
CA ILE A 51 -4.39 -24.27 2.69
C ILE A 51 -3.88 -23.86 1.30
N TRP A 52 -2.58 -23.94 1.08
CA TRP A 52 -1.96 -23.59 -0.18
C TRP A 52 -2.45 -24.50 -1.32
N ALA A 53 -2.45 -25.82 -1.11
CA ALA A 53 -2.96 -26.79 -2.07
C ALA A 53 -4.43 -26.53 -2.43
N GLN A 54 -5.27 -26.20 -1.43
CA GLN A 54 -6.65 -25.80 -1.67
C GLN A 54 -6.73 -24.56 -2.58
N LYS A 55 -5.95 -23.51 -2.30
CA LYS A 55 -5.99 -22.24 -3.04
C LYS A 55 -5.47 -22.37 -4.46
N VAL A 56 -4.46 -23.20 -4.67
CA VAL A 56 -3.96 -23.53 -6.03
C VAL A 56 -5.05 -24.25 -6.83
N ASN A 57 -5.80 -25.17 -6.23
CA ASN A 57 -6.91 -25.85 -6.91
C ASN A 57 -8.05 -24.89 -7.25
N GLU A 58 -8.48 -24.05 -6.30
CA GLU A 58 -9.49 -23.00 -6.53
C GLU A 58 -9.08 -22.04 -7.65
N SER A 59 -7.79 -21.69 -7.76
CA SER A 59 -7.27 -20.84 -8.83
C SER A 59 -7.34 -21.54 -10.20
N LYS A 60 -6.95 -22.82 -10.26
CA LYS A 60 -7.00 -23.63 -11.49
C LYS A 60 -8.43 -23.80 -12.01
N GLU A 61 -9.41 -24.02 -11.14
CA GLU A 61 -10.83 -24.09 -11.49
C GLU A 61 -11.34 -22.80 -12.16
N ARG A 62 -10.71 -21.66 -11.86
CA ARG A 62 -10.99 -20.35 -12.47
C ARG A 62 -10.12 -20.04 -13.69
N GLY A 63 -9.33 -21.00 -14.18
CA GLY A 63 -8.42 -20.82 -15.30
C GLY A 63 -7.23 -19.91 -15.00
N ARG A 64 -6.83 -19.76 -13.73
CA ARG A 64 -5.72 -18.90 -13.29
C ARG A 64 -4.59 -19.72 -12.69
N THR A 65 -3.36 -19.25 -12.84
CA THR A 65 -2.19 -19.81 -12.16
C THR A 65 -1.91 -19.03 -10.88
N LEU A 66 -1.59 -19.74 -9.80
CA LEU A 66 -1.17 -19.16 -8.53
C LEU A 66 0.20 -19.72 -8.14
N THR A 67 1.17 -18.84 -7.93
CA THR A 67 2.57 -19.15 -7.58
C THR A 67 2.87 -18.70 -6.16
N SER A 68 3.80 -19.40 -5.51
CA SER A 68 4.26 -19.05 -4.16
C SER A 68 5.59 -18.33 -4.24
N ASP A 69 5.57 -17.10 -4.74
CA ASP A 69 6.80 -16.36 -5.01
C ASP A 69 7.50 -15.92 -3.71
N PRO A 70 8.84 -15.80 -3.71
CA PRO A 70 9.62 -15.33 -2.56
C PRO A 70 9.26 -13.91 -2.13
N LEU A 71 9.30 -13.65 -0.83
CA LEU A 71 9.02 -12.34 -0.23
C LEU A 71 9.68 -12.21 1.16
N PHE A 72 9.45 -11.09 1.86
CA PHE A 72 9.95 -10.90 3.23
C PHE A 72 8.86 -10.97 4.30
N GLY A 73 9.09 -11.82 5.29
CA GLY A 73 8.42 -11.76 6.59
C GLY A 73 9.15 -10.82 7.55
N VAL A 74 8.41 -10.14 8.43
CA VAL A 74 8.94 -9.24 9.46
C VAL A 74 8.89 -9.95 10.81
N LEU A 75 10.06 -10.13 11.44
CA LEU A 75 10.16 -10.71 12.79
C LEU A 75 9.97 -9.66 13.88
N SER A 76 10.71 -8.56 13.77
CA SER A 76 10.68 -7.50 14.76
C SER A 76 10.95 -6.12 14.15
N VAL A 77 10.55 -5.10 14.89
CA VAL A 77 10.79 -3.69 14.59
C VAL A 77 11.53 -3.11 15.79
N GLU A 78 12.68 -2.53 15.54
CA GLU A 78 13.52 -1.89 16.55
C GLU A 78 13.71 -0.41 16.21
N GLN A 79 13.75 0.45 17.21
CA GLN A 79 13.92 1.89 17.03
C GLN A 79 15.24 2.34 17.66
N GLU A 80 16.07 3.02 16.86
CA GLU A 80 17.34 3.61 17.27
C GLU A 80 17.39 5.08 16.83
N GLY A 81 16.98 6.00 17.71
CA GLY A 81 16.84 7.41 17.35
C GLY A 81 15.79 7.61 16.24
N ASN A 82 16.15 8.28 15.14
CA ASN A 82 15.30 8.48 13.96
C ASN A 82 15.38 7.32 12.95
N LYS A 83 15.99 6.20 13.32
CA LYS A 83 16.13 5.02 12.48
C LYS A 83 15.20 3.91 12.96
N CYS A 84 14.47 3.32 12.02
CA CYS A 84 13.67 2.13 12.24
C CYS A 84 14.37 0.93 11.59
N ILE A 85 14.73 -0.08 12.39
CA ILE A 85 15.36 -1.31 11.93
C ILE A 85 14.29 -2.40 11.83
N LEU A 86 14.06 -2.88 10.61
CA LEU A 86 13.15 -3.97 10.29
C LEU A 86 13.97 -5.25 10.19
N ASN A 87 13.83 -6.14 11.16
CA ASN A 87 14.45 -7.45 11.10
C ASN A 87 13.54 -8.39 10.29
N VAL A 88 14.00 -8.76 9.09
CA VAL A 88 13.23 -9.53 8.12
C VAL A 88 13.88 -10.87 7.79
N TYR A 89 13.06 -11.82 7.36
CA TYR A 89 13.52 -13.12 6.87
C TYR A 89 12.84 -13.45 5.55
N GLU A 90 13.51 -14.23 4.71
CA GLU A 90 12.92 -14.73 3.46
C GLU A 90 11.77 -15.70 3.78
N SER A 91 10.63 -15.47 3.16
CA SER A 91 9.43 -16.29 3.24
C SER A 91 8.80 -16.40 1.85
N GLU A 92 7.58 -16.91 1.76
CA GLU A 92 6.91 -17.20 0.49
C GLU A 92 5.43 -16.78 0.55
N TYR A 93 4.85 -16.47 -0.61
CA TYR A 93 3.45 -16.02 -0.71
C TYR A 93 2.43 -17.00 -0.12
N LYS A 94 2.69 -18.31 -0.10
CA LYS A 94 1.81 -19.29 0.56
C LYS A 94 1.57 -18.98 2.05
N TYR A 95 2.58 -18.43 2.75
CA TYR A 95 2.45 -18.08 4.16
C TYR A 95 1.57 -16.83 4.34
N VAL A 96 1.53 -15.93 3.35
CA VAL A 96 0.58 -14.79 3.31
C VAL A 96 -0.83 -15.33 3.25
N VAL A 97 -1.09 -16.23 2.32
CA VAL A 97 -2.41 -16.81 2.10
C VAL A 97 -2.90 -17.56 3.34
N ALA A 98 -2.02 -18.30 4.01
CA ALA A 98 -2.35 -19.05 5.22
C ALA A 98 -2.51 -18.17 6.48
N SER A 99 -1.72 -17.10 6.59
CA SER A 99 -1.79 -16.16 7.73
C SER A 99 -3.01 -15.24 7.63
N ARG A 100 -3.43 -14.88 6.40
CA ARG A 100 -4.65 -14.13 6.15
C ARG A 100 -5.87 -14.92 6.64
N ASN A 101 -6.78 -14.24 7.34
CA ASN A 101 -7.95 -14.82 8.00
C ASN A 101 -7.65 -15.73 9.21
N PHE A 102 -6.42 -15.70 9.75
CA PHE A 102 -6.05 -16.40 10.99
C PHE A 102 -6.45 -17.88 11.02
N GLN A 103 -6.26 -18.58 9.89
CA GLN A 103 -6.72 -19.95 9.69
C GLN A 103 -5.90 -20.99 10.48
N ILE A 104 -4.78 -20.59 11.04
CA ILE A 104 -3.87 -21.42 11.83
C ILE A 104 -3.77 -20.82 13.24
N PRO A 105 -4.40 -21.43 14.25
CA PRO A 105 -4.34 -20.91 15.61
C PRO A 105 -2.91 -20.74 16.12
N GLY A 106 -2.59 -19.54 16.61
CA GLY A 106 -1.28 -19.21 17.17
C GLY A 106 -0.15 -19.02 16.14
N TYR A 107 -0.46 -19.02 14.84
CA TYR A 107 0.51 -18.77 13.78
C TYR A 107 0.04 -17.61 12.90
N CYS A 108 0.94 -16.64 12.70
CA CYS A 108 0.75 -15.50 11.83
C CYS A 108 2.12 -14.97 11.41
N GLU A 109 2.39 -14.94 10.12
CA GLU A 109 3.52 -14.21 9.57
C GLU A 109 3.05 -12.84 9.08
N TYR A 110 3.79 -11.79 9.45
CA TYR A 110 3.57 -10.46 8.90
C TYR A 110 4.56 -10.21 7.78
N PHE A 111 4.12 -9.59 6.69
CA PHE A 111 4.93 -9.37 5.50
C PHE A 111 5.34 -7.92 5.34
N LEU A 112 6.50 -7.69 4.75
CA LEU A 112 6.98 -6.33 4.52
C LEU A 112 6.39 -5.77 3.23
N GLY A 113 5.62 -4.69 3.36
CA GLY A 113 5.01 -3.96 2.26
C GLY A 113 5.49 -2.52 2.16
N VAL A 114 5.22 -1.91 1.02
CA VAL A 114 5.38 -0.47 0.77
C VAL A 114 4.10 0.10 0.21
N ARG A 115 3.77 1.32 0.62
CA ARG A 115 2.65 2.06 0.04
C ARG A 115 3.02 3.52 -0.14
N GLY A 116 2.88 3.98 -1.38
CA GLY A 116 3.06 5.36 -1.76
C GLY A 116 1.72 6.09 -1.73
N ILE A 117 1.75 7.28 -1.16
CA ILE A 117 0.77 8.29 -1.45
C ILE A 117 1.42 9.21 -2.49
N CYS A 118 1.05 8.99 -3.75
CA CYS A 118 1.50 9.89 -4.80
C CYS A 118 0.68 11.18 -4.80
N PHE A 119 1.39 12.30 -4.95
CA PHE A 119 0.78 13.60 -5.19
C PHE A 119 1.53 14.37 -6.27
N PHE A 120 0.82 15.31 -6.88
CA PHE A 120 1.41 16.27 -7.81
C PHE A 120 0.67 17.61 -7.70
N GLU A 121 1.30 18.64 -8.24
CA GLU A 121 0.71 19.97 -8.31
C GLU A 121 0.41 20.34 -9.77
N SER A 122 -0.79 20.87 -10.00
CA SER A 122 -1.21 21.39 -11.30
C SER A 122 -2.06 22.63 -11.07
N ASN A 123 -1.68 23.75 -11.71
CA ASN A 123 -2.33 25.04 -11.56
C ASN A 123 -2.53 25.44 -10.09
N GLU A 124 -1.48 25.33 -9.27
CA GLU A 124 -1.49 25.66 -7.83
C GLU A 124 -2.42 24.78 -6.97
N VAL A 125 -2.95 23.69 -7.55
CA VAL A 125 -3.77 22.71 -6.83
C VAL A 125 -2.99 21.42 -6.66
N LYS A 126 -2.87 20.98 -5.39
CA LYS A 126 -2.29 19.69 -5.04
C LYS A 126 -3.32 18.58 -5.14
N TYR A 127 -3.00 17.54 -5.91
CA TYR A 127 -3.82 16.35 -6.12
C TYR A 127 -3.15 15.12 -5.52
N ILE A 128 -3.95 14.23 -4.94
CA ILE A 128 -3.54 12.89 -4.48
C ILE A 128 -4.02 11.87 -5.49
N ILE A 129 -3.16 10.93 -5.87
CA ILE A 129 -3.50 9.89 -6.82
C ILE A 129 -4.06 8.67 -6.09
N LEU A 130 -5.18 8.18 -6.59
CA LEU A 130 -5.88 6.99 -6.12
C LEU A 130 -6.16 6.05 -7.28
N GLY A 131 -6.12 4.75 -7.02
CA GLY A 131 -6.56 3.70 -7.92
C GLY A 131 -7.85 3.07 -7.44
N GLU A 132 -8.80 2.86 -8.35
CA GLU A 132 -9.95 1.99 -8.12
C GLU A 132 -9.64 0.60 -8.66
N ARG A 133 -9.50 -0.37 -7.75
CA ARG A 133 -9.14 -1.74 -8.09
C ARG A 133 -10.20 -2.38 -8.98
N LYS A 134 -9.75 -3.18 -9.95
CA LYS A 134 -10.62 -4.06 -10.75
C LYS A 134 -11.47 -4.97 -9.87
N LYS A 135 -12.74 -5.12 -10.24
CA LYS A 135 -13.72 -5.85 -9.41
C LYS A 135 -13.41 -7.34 -9.27
N GLU A 136 -12.75 -7.89 -10.28
CA GLU A 136 -12.33 -9.29 -10.36
C GLU A 136 -11.08 -9.63 -9.52
N ILE A 137 -10.47 -8.63 -8.89
CA ILE A 137 -9.36 -8.85 -7.96
C ILE A 137 -9.89 -9.50 -6.69
N THR A 138 -9.30 -10.63 -6.35
CA THR A 138 -9.75 -11.52 -5.25
C THR A 138 -9.85 -10.80 -3.90
N TYR A 139 -8.99 -9.81 -3.67
CA TYR A 139 -8.97 -8.99 -2.46
C TYR A 139 -9.18 -7.53 -2.84
N MET A 140 -10.11 -6.86 -2.15
CA MET A 140 -10.38 -5.42 -2.32
C MET A 140 -10.87 -5.02 -3.74
N GLY A 141 -11.41 -5.95 -4.52
CA GLY A 141 -11.94 -5.63 -5.84
C GLY A 141 -13.04 -4.55 -5.76
N GLY A 142 -12.85 -3.45 -6.49
CA GLY A 142 -13.73 -2.28 -6.47
C GLY A 142 -13.46 -1.25 -5.36
N ASP A 143 -12.51 -1.52 -4.46
CA ASP A 143 -12.05 -0.54 -3.47
C ASP A 143 -11.19 0.55 -4.13
N ILE A 144 -11.12 1.69 -3.47
CA ILE A 144 -10.29 2.83 -3.84
C ILE A 144 -9.13 2.93 -2.87
N GLU A 145 -7.91 2.99 -3.39
CA GLU A 145 -6.70 3.09 -2.57
C GLU A 145 -5.64 4.06 -3.09
N PRO A 146 -4.75 4.55 -2.21
CA PRO A 146 -3.56 5.25 -2.64
C PRO A 146 -2.67 4.24 -3.34
N ILE A 147 -2.09 4.73 -4.42
CA ILE A 147 -1.19 3.96 -5.27
C ILE A 147 0.12 4.72 -5.39
N PRO A 148 1.26 4.01 -5.48
CA PRO A 148 1.39 2.55 -5.60
C PRO A 148 1.31 1.79 -4.27
N ALA A 149 1.02 0.49 -4.30
CA ALA A 149 0.94 -0.36 -3.12
C ALA A 149 1.34 -1.81 -3.42
N GLY A 150 2.35 -2.33 -2.71
CA GLY A 150 2.75 -3.72 -2.89
C GLY A 150 3.69 -4.26 -1.82
N LEU A 151 4.30 -5.39 -2.11
CA LEU A 151 5.23 -6.08 -1.22
C LEU A 151 6.67 -5.75 -1.62
N ILE A 152 7.59 -5.77 -0.64
CA ILE A 152 9.03 -5.76 -0.95
C ILE A 152 9.46 -7.18 -1.33
N GLU A 153 10.03 -7.32 -2.52
CA GLU A 153 10.51 -8.58 -3.08
C GLU A 153 12.04 -8.69 -2.93
N PRO A 154 12.62 -9.90 -3.00
CA PRO A 154 14.08 -10.09 -2.90
C PRO A 154 14.90 -9.24 -3.88
N GLU A 155 14.37 -8.99 -5.07
CA GLU A 155 14.99 -8.20 -6.13
C GLU A 155 15.06 -6.71 -5.78
N ASP A 156 14.20 -6.26 -4.86
CA ASP A 156 14.14 -4.87 -4.41
C ASP A 156 15.24 -4.54 -3.38
N LEU A 157 15.88 -5.54 -2.75
CA LEU A 157 16.86 -5.35 -1.66
C LEU A 157 18.23 -4.78 -2.10
N LYS A 158 18.23 -3.82 -3.03
CA LYS A 158 19.39 -3.02 -3.45
C LYS A 158 19.63 -1.88 -2.45
N ASP A 159 20.41 -0.87 -2.86
CA ASP A 159 20.86 0.23 -1.99
C ASP A 159 19.71 0.98 -1.27
N ASP A 160 18.55 1.13 -1.92
CA ASP A 160 17.34 1.70 -1.32
C ASP A 160 16.12 0.80 -1.63
N PRO A 161 15.80 -0.16 -0.74
CA PRO A 161 14.72 -1.11 -1.01
C PRO A 161 13.34 -0.51 -1.05
N VAL A 162 13.11 0.54 -0.25
CA VAL A 162 11.80 1.21 -0.18
C VAL A 162 11.55 1.96 -1.49
N ARG A 163 12.53 2.73 -1.95
CA ARG A 163 12.45 3.40 -3.25
C ARG A 163 12.31 2.39 -4.38
N THR A 164 13.14 1.35 -4.40
CA THR A 164 13.15 0.36 -5.48
C THR A 164 11.79 -0.31 -5.62
N ALA A 165 11.21 -0.79 -4.51
CA ALA A 165 9.88 -1.40 -4.51
C ALA A 165 8.79 -0.40 -4.94
N LEU A 166 8.77 0.82 -4.38
CA LEU A 166 7.78 1.82 -4.78
C LEU A 166 7.85 2.19 -6.26
N MET A 167 9.05 2.30 -6.82
CA MET A 167 9.25 2.60 -8.24
C MET A 167 8.87 1.44 -9.15
N ARG A 168 9.01 0.19 -8.68
CA ARG A 168 8.48 -1.00 -9.39
C ARG A 168 6.96 -0.97 -9.40
N GLU A 169 6.32 -0.87 -8.24
CA GLU A 169 4.86 -0.84 -8.10
C GLU A 169 4.24 0.34 -8.88
N LEU A 170 4.87 1.53 -8.86
CA LEU A 170 4.39 2.70 -9.62
C LEU A 170 4.37 2.45 -11.14
N ARG A 171 5.37 1.72 -11.66
CA ARG A 171 5.46 1.35 -13.07
C ARG A 171 4.43 0.31 -13.47
N GLU A 172 4.15 -0.62 -12.57
CA GLU A 172 3.19 -1.72 -12.78
C GLU A 172 1.75 -1.20 -12.71
N GLU A 173 1.44 -0.37 -11.71
CA GLU A 173 0.08 0.14 -11.50
C GLU A 173 -0.27 1.33 -12.39
N ILE A 174 0.68 2.21 -12.69
CA ILE A 174 0.44 3.44 -13.46
C ILE A 174 1.49 3.62 -14.59
N PRO A 175 1.51 2.77 -15.62
CA PRO A 175 2.37 2.97 -16.77
C PRO A 175 1.90 4.16 -17.64
N PRO A 176 2.79 4.94 -18.28
CA PRO A 176 4.25 4.75 -18.35
C PRO A 176 5.02 5.68 -17.38
N THR A 177 4.78 5.56 -16.07
CA THR A 177 5.59 6.31 -15.07
C THR A 177 7.05 5.82 -15.06
N ASP A 178 8.01 6.71 -14.82
CA ASP A 178 9.44 6.39 -14.72
C ASP A 178 10.16 7.21 -13.63
N GLU A 179 11.46 6.97 -13.43
CA GLU A 179 12.27 7.66 -12.41
C GLU A 179 12.29 9.18 -12.59
N ASP A 180 12.29 9.65 -13.84
CA ASP A 180 12.33 11.08 -14.14
C ASP A 180 11.03 11.79 -13.75
N ASP A 181 9.94 11.05 -13.50
CA ASP A 181 8.68 11.60 -13.00
C ASP A 181 8.68 11.87 -11.49
N VAL A 182 9.55 11.20 -10.73
CA VAL A 182 9.54 11.22 -9.26
C VAL A 182 10.57 12.22 -8.74
N VAL A 183 10.07 13.31 -8.15
CA VAL A 183 10.90 14.35 -7.53
C VAL A 183 11.52 13.83 -6.24
N ARG A 184 10.69 13.21 -5.39
CA ARG A 184 11.10 12.80 -4.05
C ARG A 184 10.21 11.70 -3.51
N ILE A 185 10.83 10.78 -2.76
CA ILE A 185 10.13 9.81 -1.92
C ILE A 185 10.53 10.09 -0.48
N THR A 186 9.55 10.30 0.39
CA THR A 186 9.78 10.57 1.81
C THR A 186 9.03 9.53 2.64
N PRO A 187 9.73 8.63 3.34
CA PRO A 187 9.09 7.76 4.32
C PRO A 187 8.45 8.60 5.42
N ILE A 188 7.21 8.26 5.77
CA ILE A 188 6.42 9.01 6.76
C ILE A 188 6.08 8.20 7.98
N THR A 189 5.67 6.94 7.82
CA THR A 189 5.21 6.08 8.91
C THR A 189 5.45 4.61 8.57
N LEU A 190 5.45 3.76 9.60
CA LEU A 190 5.41 2.30 9.48
C LEU A 190 4.09 1.82 10.07
N LYS A 191 3.30 1.03 9.34
CA LYS A 191 1.98 0.58 9.82
C LYS A 191 1.86 -0.92 9.80
N ARG A 192 1.60 -1.51 10.96
CA ARG A 192 1.22 -2.93 11.08
C ARG A 192 -0.27 -3.10 10.78
N ASN A 193 -0.60 -3.85 9.74
CA ASN A 193 -1.97 -4.18 9.39
C ASN A 193 -2.28 -5.65 9.71
N ARG A 194 -3.17 -5.91 10.66
CA ARG A 194 -3.54 -7.30 11.04
C ARG A 194 -4.45 -7.99 10.05
N GLN A 195 -5.28 -7.27 9.32
CA GLN A 195 -6.19 -7.86 8.33
C GLN A 195 -5.41 -8.36 7.12
N TYR A 196 -4.40 -7.61 6.69
CA TYR A 196 -3.53 -7.98 5.57
C TYR A 196 -2.27 -8.71 5.98
N VAL A 197 -2.09 -8.88 7.30
CA VAL A 197 -0.89 -9.44 7.92
C VAL A 197 0.37 -8.80 7.34
N SER A 198 0.43 -7.47 7.33
CA SER A 198 1.58 -6.72 6.79
C SER A 198 2.15 -5.70 7.77
N PHE A 199 3.40 -5.33 7.55
CA PHE A 199 4.00 -4.07 7.99
C PHE A 199 4.24 -3.26 6.73
N ASP A 200 3.49 -2.18 6.55
CA ASP A 200 3.62 -1.30 5.39
C ASP A 200 4.47 -0.08 5.75
N ILE A 201 5.58 0.11 5.05
CA ILE A 201 6.29 1.38 5.06
C ILE A 201 5.48 2.35 4.19
N ARG A 202 4.98 3.42 4.80
CA ARG A 202 4.23 4.47 4.12
C ARG A 202 5.17 5.56 3.67
N CYS A 203 4.99 6.00 2.44
CA CYS A 203 5.80 7.06 1.86
C CYS A 203 4.90 8.11 1.19
N LEU A 204 5.33 9.37 1.26
CA LEU A 204 4.91 10.39 0.33
C LEU A 204 5.76 10.31 -0.94
N VAL A 205 5.09 10.33 -2.09
CA VAL A 205 5.75 10.29 -3.40
C VAL A 205 5.34 11.55 -4.16
N GLU A 206 6.30 12.44 -4.36
CA GLU A 206 6.11 13.69 -5.08
C GLU A 206 6.41 13.48 -6.56
N LEU A 207 5.37 13.60 -7.40
CA LEU A 207 5.50 13.53 -8.85
C LEU A 207 5.60 14.94 -9.43
N ASN A 208 6.42 15.09 -10.47
CA ASN A 208 6.50 16.36 -11.18
C ASN A 208 5.32 16.57 -12.13
N SER A 209 5.11 17.81 -12.56
CA SER A 209 4.00 18.18 -13.44
C SER A 209 4.12 17.65 -14.88
N ARG A 210 5.29 17.16 -15.30
CA ARG A 210 5.47 16.55 -16.64
C ARG A 210 4.87 15.16 -16.70
N TRP A 211 4.86 14.42 -15.58
CA TRP A 211 4.23 13.10 -15.46
C TRP A 211 2.80 13.11 -16.04
N LEU A 212 2.01 14.12 -15.66
CA LEU A 212 0.62 14.25 -16.06
C LEU A 212 0.44 14.40 -17.58
N ARG A 213 1.45 14.93 -18.30
CA ARG A 213 1.42 15.11 -19.76
C ARG A 213 1.48 13.79 -20.53
N LYS A 214 1.85 12.68 -19.86
CA LYS A 214 1.87 11.34 -20.45
C LYS A 214 0.46 10.75 -20.58
N TYR A 215 -0.55 11.36 -19.94
CA TYR A 215 -1.90 10.84 -19.81
C TYR A 215 -2.95 11.73 -20.47
N LYS A 216 -4.09 11.14 -20.82
CA LYS A 216 -5.31 11.90 -21.12
C LYS A 216 -6.02 12.18 -19.79
N ILE A 217 -6.52 13.40 -19.62
CA ILE A 217 -7.14 13.83 -18.38
C ILE A 217 -8.57 14.27 -18.67
N CYS A 218 -9.52 13.76 -17.91
CA CYS A 218 -10.88 14.27 -17.89
C CYS A 218 -11.11 15.01 -16.57
N GLN A 219 -11.23 16.34 -16.65
CA GLN A 219 -11.59 17.14 -15.49
C GLN A 219 -13.03 16.83 -15.07
N LYS A 220 -13.22 16.46 -13.81
CA LYS A 220 -14.52 16.41 -13.14
C LYS A 220 -14.59 17.59 -12.14
N THR A 221 -15.75 17.78 -11.54
CA THR A 221 -16.02 18.91 -10.64
C THR A 221 -15.09 18.91 -9.42
N ASP A 222 -14.73 17.74 -8.91
CA ASP A 222 -14.06 17.51 -7.62
C ASP A 222 -12.83 16.60 -7.73
N CYS A 223 -12.59 16.02 -8.90
CA CYS A 223 -11.43 15.19 -9.19
C CYS A 223 -11.01 15.30 -10.66
N ILE A 224 -9.88 14.70 -10.98
CA ILE A 224 -9.43 14.47 -12.35
C ILE A 224 -9.34 12.97 -12.57
N GLU A 225 -9.92 12.51 -13.67
CA GLU A 225 -9.79 11.13 -14.10
C GLU A 225 -8.59 11.02 -15.03
N ILE A 226 -7.67 10.13 -14.70
CA ILE A 226 -6.43 9.90 -15.44
C ILE A 226 -6.65 8.66 -16.29
N GLN A 227 -6.63 8.85 -17.61
CA GLN A 227 -6.82 7.80 -18.58
C GLN A 227 -5.48 7.50 -19.25
N SER A 228 -5.12 6.22 -19.25
CA SER A 228 -3.94 5.78 -19.99
C SER A 228 -4.12 6.04 -21.48
N ALA A 229 -3.06 6.59 -22.09
CA ALA A 229 -3.10 6.97 -23.50
C ALA A 229 -3.02 5.77 -24.46
N LYS A 230 -2.56 4.61 -23.99
CA LYS A 230 -2.18 3.48 -24.85
C LYS A 230 -2.71 2.11 -24.43
N ASN A 231 -2.90 1.83 -23.13
CA ASN A 231 -3.31 0.53 -22.60
C ASN A 231 -4.18 0.68 -21.34
N ASP A 232 -5.06 -0.25 -21.03
CA ASP A 232 -5.74 -0.26 -19.72
C ASP A 232 -4.73 -0.37 -18.56
N PHE A 233 -5.07 0.18 -17.39
CA PHE A 233 -4.26 -0.03 -16.19
C PHE A 233 -4.34 -1.51 -15.78
N PRO A 234 -3.23 -2.17 -15.44
CA PRO A 234 -3.24 -3.61 -15.17
C PRO A 234 -4.15 -4.02 -14.01
N GLU A 235 -4.07 -3.30 -12.88
CA GLU A 235 -4.81 -3.64 -11.65
C GLU A 235 -6.04 -2.76 -11.39
N HIS A 236 -6.17 -1.65 -12.11
CA HIS A 236 -7.15 -0.62 -11.78
C HIS A 236 -8.14 -0.41 -12.92
N GLU A 237 -9.41 -0.23 -12.57
CA GLU A 237 -10.43 0.26 -13.51
C GLU A 237 -10.15 1.70 -13.88
N ARG A 238 -9.75 2.50 -12.88
CA ARG A 238 -9.61 3.95 -12.98
C ARG A 238 -8.51 4.45 -12.08
N ILE A 239 -7.78 5.45 -12.57
CA ILE A 239 -6.88 6.26 -11.76
C ILE A 239 -7.51 7.65 -11.60
N ILE A 240 -7.52 8.17 -10.37
CA ILE A 240 -8.23 9.40 -10.00
C ILE A 240 -7.27 10.29 -9.22
N GLY A 241 -7.11 11.54 -9.67
CA GLY A 241 -6.49 12.60 -8.88
C GLY A 241 -7.56 13.35 -8.08
N VAL A 242 -7.49 13.30 -6.76
CA VAL A 242 -8.41 14.03 -5.88
C VAL A 242 -7.71 15.26 -5.34
N SER A 243 -8.31 16.44 -5.52
CA SER A 243 -7.74 17.67 -4.96
C SER A 243 -7.76 17.60 -3.43
N THR A 244 -6.66 18.01 -2.80
CA THR A 244 -6.56 18.12 -1.33
C THR A 244 -7.68 18.98 -0.72
N THR A 245 -8.18 19.98 -1.45
CA THR A 245 -9.33 20.81 -1.05
C THR A 245 -10.65 20.04 -0.97
N HIS A 246 -10.84 19.04 -1.82
CA HIS A 246 -12.07 18.24 -1.93
C HIS A 246 -11.94 16.86 -1.28
N LEU A 247 -10.75 16.51 -0.77
CA LEU A 247 -10.42 15.20 -0.23
C LEU A 247 -11.39 14.73 0.85
N SER A 248 -11.73 15.62 1.78
CA SER A 248 -12.65 15.30 2.87
C SER A 248 -14.04 14.91 2.37
N THR A 249 -14.57 15.65 1.39
CA THR A 249 -15.86 15.37 0.75
C THR A 249 -15.80 14.05 -0.02
N PHE A 250 -14.72 13.83 -0.77
CA PHE A 250 -14.49 12.58 -1.49
C PHE A 250 -14.47 11.37 -0.55
N ILE A 251 -13.80 11.48 0.59
CA ILE A 251 -13.72 10.42 1.61
C ILE A 251 -15.10 10.09 2.17
N LEU A 252 -15.92 11.10 2.47
CA LEU A 252 -17.28 10.89 2.98
C LEU A 252 -18.18 10.22 1.93
N ALA A 253 -18.10 10.67 0.67
CA ALA A 253 -18.90 10.11 -0.42
C ALA A 253 -18.53 8.65 -0.75
N ASN A 254 -17.25 8.28 -0.58
CA ASN A 254 -16.73 6.95 -0.94
C ASN A 254 -16.35 6.10 0.29
N GLY A 255 -16.78 6.47 1.50
CA GLY A 255 -16.25 5.89 2.74
C GLY A 255 -16.41 4.37 2.89
N GLY A 256 -17.39 3.77 2.21
CA GLY A 256 -17.57 2.31 2.15
C GLY A 256 -16.61 1.58 1.20
N ARG A 257 -15.92 2.32 0.31
CA ARG A 257 -14.98 1.82 -0.69
C ARG A 257 -13.52 2.20 -0.40
N LEU A 258 -13.30 3.00 0.66
CA LEU A 258 -11.97 3.49 1.07
C LEU A 258 -11.43 2.73 2.29
N THR A 259 -11.98 1.56 2.59
CA THR A 259 -11.81 0.81 3.84
C THR A 259 -10.35 0.64 4.28
N HIS A 260 -9.40 0.58 3.35
CA HIS A 260 -7.98 0.31 3.60
C HIS A 260 -7.06 1.54 3.45
N SER A 261 -7.67 2.64 3.06
CA SER A 261 -7.03 3.85 2.56
C SER A 261 -7.24 5.03 3.49
N LYS A 262 -8.28 4.93 4.33
CA LYS A 262 -8.66 5.89 5.38
C LYS A 262 -7.47 6.40 6.18
N ASP A 263 -6.62 5.51 6.66
CA ASP A 263 -5.45 5.87 7.48
C ASP A 263 -4.36 6.54 6.65
N ALA A 264 -4.18 6.14 5.40
CA ALA A 264 -3.26 6.83 4.50
C ALA A 264 -3.71 8.27 4.23
N PHE A 265 -5.02 8.54 4.16
CA PHE A 265 -5.53 9.90 4.05
C PHE A 265 -5.28 10.76 5.30
N LEU A 266 -5.25 10.16 6.49
CA LEU A 266 -4.86 10.85 7.72
C LEU A 266 -3.39 11.28 7.65
N ASP A 267 -2.51 10.38 7.18
CA ASP A 267 -1.09 10.69 6.99
C ASP A 267 -0.92 11.91 6.04
N ILE A 268 -1.76 12.00 5.00
CA ILE A 268 -1.74 13.14 4.08
C ILE A 268 -2.23 14.42 4.73
N GLN A 269 -3.34 14.35 5.49
CA GLN A 269 -3.88 15.53 6.17
C GLN A 269 -2.87 16.07 7.18
N GLN A 270 -2.18 15.21 7.92
CA GLN A 270 -1.12 15.62 8.83
C GLN A 270 0.00 16.34 8.09
N VAL A 271 0.49 15.80 6.96
CA VAL A 271 1.60 16.44 6.22
C VAL A 271 1.18 17.71 5.48
N VAL A 272 -0.04 17.76 4.92
CA VAL A 272 -0.55 18.98 4.26
C VAL A 272 -0.79 20.11 5.27
N ASN A 273 -1.11 19.81 6.52
CA ASN A 273 -1.26 20.83 7.57
C ASN A 273 0.09 21.34 8.12
N LEU A 274 1.21 20.68 7.78
CA LEU A 274 2.57 21.07 8.18
C LEU A 274 3.32 21.87 7.11
N SER A 275 2.73 22.05 5.92
CA SER A 275 3.24 22.84 4.78
C SER A 275 2.44 24.11 4.59
#